data_AF-A0A6V7H094-F1
#
_entry.id   AF-A0A6V7H094-F1
#
_cell.length_a   1.000
_cell.length_b   1.000
_cell.length_c   1.000
_cell.angle_alpha   90.00
_cell.angle_beta   90.00
_cell.angle_gamma   90.00
#
_symmetry.space_group_name_H-M   'P 1'
#
loop_
_entity.id
_entity.type
_entity.pdbx_description
1 polymer ?
#
loop_
_entity_poly.entity_id
_entity_poly.type
_entity_poly.pdbx_seq_one_letter_code
_entity_poly.pdbx_strand_id
1 'polypeptide(L)'
;MKKFMDKVRRDMEVEQGEALQIMKKHAYMAKVYGLRFGCKRHLWKNTTPYALLYHTSLFVYDKIVPTNGSRLERFPISTDYLILDDKYHLLPFLHMNFSLIILITIFAGTETLAILVLKHAASLSEVA
;
A
#
# COMPACT_ATOMS: atom_id res chain seq x y z
N MET A 1 15.57 1.59 -9.19
CA MET A 1 14.39 1.79 -10.07
C MET A 1 14.73 2.37 -11.44
N LYS A 2 15.41 3.53 -11.54
CA LYS A 2 15.79 4.17 -12.81
C LYS A 2 16.44 3.22 -13.83
N LYS A 3 17.51 2.52 -13.42
CA LYS A 3 18.20 1.51 -14.25
C LYS A 3 17.28 0.43 -14.83
N PHE A 4 16.27 0.00 -14.06
CA PHE A 4 15.30 -0.99 -14.51
C PHE A 4 14.36 -0.40 -15.56
N MET A 5 13.80 0.79 -15.32
CA MET A 5 12.96 1.45 -16.32
C MET A 5 13.71 1.76 -17.61
N ASP A 6 14.98 2.16 -17.50
CA ASP A 6 15.84 2.40 -18.66
C ASP A 6 16.07 1.10 -19.44
N LYS A 7 16.17 -0.04 -18.76
CA LYS A 7 16.26 -1.36 -19.40
C LYS A 7 14.95 -1.71 -20.12
N VAL A 8 13.82 -1.62 -19.43
CA VAL A 8 12.48 -1.87 -20.01
C VAL A 8 12.25 -1.02 -21.26
N ARG A 9 12.67 0.25 -21.23
CA ARG A 9 12.56 1.15 -22.39
C ARG A 9 13.41 0.66 -23.56
N ARG A 10 14.69 0.32 -23.32
CA ARG A 10 15.56 -0.22 -24.37
C ARG A 10 15.02 -1.53 -24.96
N ASP A 11 14.56 -2.44 -24.11
CA ASP A 11 13.99 -3.71 -24.57
C ASP A 11 12.80 -3.45 -25.53
N MET A 12 11.93 -2.48 -25.22
CA MET A 12 10.83 -2.09 -26.12
C MET A 12 11.24 -1.33 -27.39
N GLU A 13 12.41 -0.67 -27.40
CA GLU A 13 12.92 0.05 -28.58
C GLU A 13 13.59 -0.88 -29.59
N VAL A 14 14.15 -1.99 -29.11
CA VAL A 14 14.87 -2.97 -29.95
C VAL A 14 13.90 -3.93 -30.65
N GLU A 15 12.84 -4.35 -29.96
CA GLU A 15 11.88 -5.33 -30.49
C GLU A 15 10.96 -4.72 -31.57
N GLN A 16 10.76 -5.44 -32.68
CA GLN A 16 9.92 -5.03 -33.81
C GLN A 16 8.85 -6.08 -34.15
N GLY A 17 7.79 -5.67 -34.85
CA GLY A 17 6.76 -6.58 -35.34
C GLY A 17 5.90 -7.21 -34.23
N GLU A 18 5.79 -8.53 -34.25
CA GLU A 18 4.94 -9.33 -33.36
C GLU A 18 5.41 -9.29 -31.89
N ALA A 19 6.73 -9.31 -31.67
CA ALA A 19 7.34 -9.22 -30.35
C ALA A 19 6.92 -7.94 -29.60
N LEU A 20 6.94 -6.80 -30.31
CA LEU A 20 6.50 -5.53 -29.76
C LEU A 20 5.00 -5.51 -29.39
N GLN A 21 4.16 -6.22 -30.15
CA GLN A 21 2.74 -6.33 -29.83
C GLN A 21 2.51 -7.16 -28.55
N ILE A 22 3.23 -8.27 -28.39
CA ILE A 22 3.18 -9.12 -27.19
C ILE A 22 3.61 -8.30 -25.95
N MET A 23 4.74 -7.59 -26.04
CA MET A 23 5.22 -6.75 -24.94
C MET A 23 4.23 -5.65 -24.57
N LYS A 24 3.62 -4.96 -25.55
CA LYS A 24 2.59 -3.93 -25.29
C LYS A 24 1.35 -4.51 -24.62
N LYS A 25 0.93 -5.72 -24.99
CA LYS A 25 -0.20 -6.43 -24.37
C LYS A 25 0.07 -6.71 -22.89
N HIS A 26 1.26 -7.23 -22.56
CA HIS A 26 1.65 -7.47 -21.17
C HIS A 26 1.81 -6.19 -20.36
N ALA A 27 2.38 -5.14 -20.94
CA ALA A 27 2.48 -3.83 -20.30
C ALA A 27 1.10 -3.25 -19.99
N TYR A 28 0.14 -3.37 -20.91
CA TYR A 28 -1.25 -2.97 -20.68
C TYR A 28 -1.88 -3.78 -19.54
N MET A 29 -1.72 -5.11 -19.55
CA MET A 29 -2.23 -5.98 -18.49
C MET A 29 -1.60 -5.65 -17.14
N ALA A 30 -0.29 -5.36 -17.10
CA ALA A 30 0.40 -4.94 -15.89
C ALA A 30 -0.16 -3.62 -15.34
N LYS A 31 -0.44 -2.65 -16.21
CA LYS A 31 -1.11 -1.40 -15.82
C LYS A 31 -2.50 -1.65 -15.25
N VAL A 32 -3.31 -2.51 -15.88
CA VAL A 32 -4.65 -2.85 -15.40
C VAL A 32 -4.60 -3.59 -14.07
N TYR A 33 -3.71 -4.57 -13.92
CA TYR A 33 -3.55 -5.30 -12.66
C TYR A 33 -3.00 -4.40 -11.55
N GLY A 34 -1.99 -3.59 -11.84
CA GLY A 34 -1.48 -2.59 -10.91
C GLY A 34 -2.54 -1.60 -10.47
N LEU A 35 -3.38 -1.09 -11.39
CA LEU A 35 -4.47 -0.18 -11.06
C LEU A 35 -5.59 -0.88 -10.26
N ARG A 36 -5.94 -2.13 -10.59
CA ARG A 36 -6.92 -2.91 -9.82
C ARG A 36 -6.41 -3.21 -8.41
N PHE A 37 -5.13 -3.52 -8.26
CA PHE A 37 -4.54 -3.81 -6.96
C PHE A 37 -4.37 -2.53 -6.15
N GLY A 38 -3.70 -1.51 -6.70
CA GLY A 38 -3.46 -0.23 -6.05
C GLY A 38 -4.73 0.58 -5.78
N CYS A 39 -5.59 0.83 -6.77
CA CYS A 39 -6.77 1.68 -6.57
C CYS A 39 -7.97 0.91 -6.01
N LYS A 40 -8.34 -0.25 -6.56
CA LYS A 40 -9.59 -0.92 -6.12
C LYS A 40 -9.46 -1.64 -4.79
N ARG A 41 -8.30 -2.23 -4.46
CA ARG A 41 -8.13 -2.98 -3.21
C ARG A 41 -7.83 -2.06 -2.02
N HIS A 42 -6.97 -1.06 -2.18
CA HIS A 42 -6.61 -0.16 -1.08
C HIS A 42 -7.55 1.04 -0.89
N LEU A 43 -8.12 1.61 -1.97
CA LEU A 43 -9.02 2.77 -1.85
C LEU A 43 -10.50 2.39 -1.80
N TRP A 44 -10.93 1.30 -2.45
CA TRP A 44 -12.37 1.06 -2.71
C TRP A 44 -12.98 -0.16 -2.00
N LYS A 45 -12.19 -1.18 -1.62
CA LYS A 45 -12.71 -2.40 -0.94
C LYS A 45 -11.98 -2.68 0.38
N ASN A 46 -12.41 -1.94 1.40
CA ASN A 46 -12.56 -2.41 2.78
C ASN A 46 -11.34 -2.67 3.69
N THR A 47 -10.07 -2.61 3.27
CA THR A 47 -8.98 -2.90 4.25
C THR A 47 -8.53 -1.64 5.01
N THR A 48 -8.13 -0.59 4.27
CA THR A 48 -7.62 0.65 4.85
C THR A 48 -8.64 1.45 5.66
N PRO A 49 -9.86 1.74 5.15
CA PRO A 49 -10.82 2.52 5.92
C PRO A 49 -11.36 1.75 7.14
N TYR A 50 -11.41 0.42 7.11
CA TYR A 50 -11.86 -0.37 8.27
C TYR A 50 -10.78 -0.44 9.34
N ALA A 51 -9.50 -0.56 8.96
CA ALA A 51 -8.40 -0.48 9.91
C ALA A 51 -8.35 0.90 10.59
N LEU A 52 -8.53 1.97 9.82
CA LEU A 52 -8.60 3.33 10.34
C LEU A 52 -9.84 3.54 11.23
N LEU A 53 -11.03 3.11 10.78
CA LEU A 53 -12.27 3.19 11.56
C LEU A 53 -12.20 2.35 12.85
N TYR A 54 -11.61 1.17 12.80
CA TYR A 54 -11.38 0.34 14.00
C TYR A 54 -10.44 1.05 14.97
N HIS A 55 -9.33 1.61 14.47
CA HIS A 55 -8.37 2.33 15.31
C HIS A 55 -8.96 3.63 15.90
N THR A 56 -9.72 4.40 15.12
CA THR A 56 -10.35 5.64 15.58
C THR A 56 -11.53 5.37 16.51
N SER A 57 -12.36 4.37 16.24
CA SER A 57 -13.47 3.98 17.13
C SER A 57 -12.95 3.53 18.49
N LEU A 58 -11.89 2.73 18.55
CA LEU A 58 -11.24 2.34 19.81
C LEU A 58 -10.81 3.56 20.63
N PHE A 59 -10.17 4.54 19.98
CA PHE A 59 -9.75 5.77 20.65
C PHE A 59 -10.94 6.59 21.18
N VAL A 60 -12.02 6.73 20.40
CA VAL A 60 -13.23 7.46 20.82
C VAL A 60 -13.91 6.76 22.00
N TYR A 61 -14.02 5.44 21.98
CA TYR A 61 -14.63 4.66 23.06
C TYR A 61 -13.80 4.66 24.35
N ASP A 62 -12.47 4.67 24.25
CA ASP A 62 -11.63 4.65 25.44
C ASP A 62 -11.44 6.06 26.06
N LYS A 63 -11.38 7.13 25.26
CA LYS A 63 -11.06 8.49 25.76
C LYS A 63 -12.24 9.46 25.82
N ILE A 64 -13.18 9.42 24.87
CA ILE A 64 -14.26 10.44 24.76
C ILE A 64 -15.54 9.97 25.44
N VAL A 65 -15.90 8.70 25.27
CA VAL A 65 -17.11 8.11 25.87
C VAL A 65 -16.74 6.82 26.60
N PRO A 66 -16.03 6.91 27.75
CA PRO A 66 -15.61 5.76 28.53
C PRO A 66 -16.86 5.08 29.13
N THR A 67 -17.45 4.19 28.35
CA THR A 67 -18.68 3.47 28.71
C THR A 67 -18.38 2.25 29.58
N ASN A 68 -17.10 1.91 29.75
CA ASN A 68 -16.69 0.78 30.57
C ASN A 68 -15.38 1.09 31.31
N GLY A 69 -15.47 1.54 32.57
CA GLY A 69 -14.31 1.88 33.41
C GLY A 69 -13.41 0.70 33.79
N SER A 70 -13.78 -0.53 33.42
CA SER A 70 -12.98 -1.75 33.63
C SER A 70 -12.09 -2.12 32.43
N ARG A 71 -12.24 -1.42 31.30
CA ARG A 71 -11.51 -1.75 30.07
C ARG A 71 -10.10 -1.19 30.16
N LEU A 72 -9.10 -2.09 30.17
CA LEU A 72 -7.69 -1.68 30.17
C LEU A 72 -7.40 -0.91 28.87
N GLU A 73 -6.92 0.32 28.97
CA GLU A 73 -6.47 1.13 27.83
C GLU A 73 -5.28 0.44 27.16
N ARG A 74 -5.55 -0.44 26.21
CA ARG A 74 -4.54 -1.05 25.36
C ARG A 74 -4.71 -0.50 23.97
N PHE A 75 -3.82 0.41 23.58
CA PHE A 75 -3.63 0.70 22.17
C PHE A 75 -3.37 -0.63 21.44
N PRO A 76 -3.99 -0.88 20.28
CA PRO A 76 -3.81 -2.13 19.54
C PRO A 76 -2.35 -2.37 19.12
N ILE A 77 -1.51 -1.34 19.17
CA ILE A 77 -0.07 -1.40 18.97
C ILE A 77 0.59 -0.79 20.21
N SER A 78 1.31 -1.60 20.99
CA SER A 78 2.08 -1.12 22.14
C SER A 78 3.36 -0.44 21.62
N THR A 79 3.32 0.88 21.44
CA THR A 79 4.52 1.69 21.23
C THR A 79 4.77 2.53 22.46
N ASP A 80 5.93 2.34 23.08
CA ASP A 80 6.38 3.16 24.20
C ASP A 80 6.76 4.54 23.66
N TYR A 81 5.79 5.45 23.64
CA TYR A 81 6.10 6.85 23.39
C TYR A 81 6.78 7.41 24.63
N LEU A 82 8.00 7.92 24.48
CA LEU A 82 8.76 8.56 25.57
C LEU A 82 8.05 9.80 26.18
N ILE A 83 7.02 10.30 25.50
CA ILE A 83 6.13 11.39 25.93
C ILE A 83 4.76 10.77 26.24
N LEU A 84 4.69 9.92 27.25
CA LEU A 84 3.43 9.34 27.75
C LEU A 84 2.88 10.19 28.90
N ASP A 85 2.79 11.49 28.69
CA ASP A 85 2.04 12.35 29.60
C ASP A 85 0.57 12.31 29.17
N ASP A 86 -0.34 12.07 30.11
CA ASP A 86 -1.78 11.86 29.85
C ASP A 86 -2.45 13.06 29.15
N LYS A 87 -1.73 14.17 29.04
CA LYS A 87 -2.18 15.40 28.40
C LYS A 87 -2.05 15.40 26.87
N TYR A 88 -1.27 14.49 26.27
CA TYR A 88 -0.90 14.56 24.84
C TYR A 88 -1.30 13.33 24.01
N HIS A 89 -2.38 12.61 24.36
CA HIS A 89 -2.82 11.40 23.63
C HIS A 89 -3.12 11.62 22.13
N LEU A 90 -3.40 12.86 21.70
CA LEU A 90 -3.67 13.19 20.30
C LEU A 90 -2.43 13.02 19.39
N LEU A 91 -1.23 13.32 19.90
CA LEU A 91 -0.01 13.29 19.10
C LEU A 91 0.42 11.85 18.74
N PRO A 92 0.50 10.89 19.68
CA PRO A 92 0.67 9.46 19.40
C PRO A 92 -0.39 8.91 18.45
N PHE A 93 -1.64 9.30 18.63
CA PHE A 93 -2.75 8.87 17.78
C PHE A 93 -2.57 9.32 16.33
N LEU A 94 -2.28 10.61 16.11
CA LEU A 94 -2.00 11.13 14.77
C LEU A 94 -0.79 10.43 14.15
N HIS A 95 0.30 10.30 14.91
CA HIS A 95 1.52 9.63 14.44
C HIS A 95 1.28 8.19 13.99
N MET A 96 0.51 7.40 14.75
CA MET A 96 0.12 6.03 14.35
C MET A 96 -0.71 6.02 13.07
N ASN A 97 -1.71 6.90 12.94
CA ASN A 97 -2.55 6.97 11.74
C ASN A 97 -1.72 7.34 10.50
N PHE A 98 -0.83 8.33 10.60
CA PHE A 98 0.08 8.70 9.51
C PHE A 98 1.02 7.55 9.14
N SER A 99 1.61 6.90 10.14
CA SER A 99 2.50 5.75 9.93
C SER A 99 1.78 4.59 9.22
N LEU A 100 0.53 4.31 9.60
CA LEU A 100 -0.29 3.29 8.97
C LEU A 100 -0.58 3.61 7.51
N ILE A 101 -0.93 4.87 7.20
CA ILE A 101 -1.16 5.31 5.81
C ILE A 101 0.11 5.14 4.98
N ILE A 102 1.27 5.57 5.50
CA ILE A 102 2.56 5.44 4.83
C ILE A 102 2.88 3.97 4.55
N LEU A 103 2.74 3.09 5.54
CA LEU A 103 3.01 1.67 5.41
C LEU A 103 2.15 1.03 4.32
N ILE A 104 0.84 1.35 4.32
CA ILE A 104 -0.10 0.86 3.31
C ILE A 104 0.28 1.35 1.92
N THR A 105 0.68 2.62 1.77
CA THR A 105 1.14 3.17 0.48
C THR A 105 2.42 2.48 0.00
N ILE A 106 3.39 2.26 0.87
CA ILE A 106 4.64 1.56 0.54
C ILE A 106 4.33 0.12 0.08
N PHE A 107 3.47 -0.58 0.81
CA PHE A 107 3.07 -1.95 0.47
C PHE A 107 2.39 -2.02 -0.90
N ALA A 108 1.38 -1.18 -1.12
CA ALA A 108 0.66 -1.09 -2.39
C ALA A 108 1.58 -0.73 -3.58
N GLY A 109 2.52 0.19 -3.35
CA GLY A 109 3.52 0.58 -4.35
C GLY A 109 4.48 -0.57 -4.68
N THR A 110 4.92 -1.31 -3.67
CA THR A 110 5.84 -2.46 -3.82
C THR A 110 5.19 -3.61 -4.59
N GLU A 111 3.94 -3.94 -4.27
CA GLU A 111 3.20 -4.98 -5.00
C GLU A 111 2.92 -4.59 -6.46
N THR A 112 2.51 -3.34 -6.69
CA THR A 112 2.29 -2.81 -8.05
C THR A 112 3.59 -2.89 -8.87
N LEU A 113 4.72 -2.56 -8.24
CA LEU A 113 6.03 -2.68 -8.86
C LEU A 113 6.40 -4.13 -9.18
N ALA A 114 6.15 -5.06 -8.26
CA ALA A 114 6.39 -6.47 -8.48
C ALA A 114 5.57 -7.02 -9.66
N ILE A 115 4.30 -6.63 -9.78
CA ILE A 115 3.44 -7.01 -10.92
C ILE A 115 4.03 -6.50 -12.24
N LEU A 116 4.50 -5.26 -12.29
CA LEU A 116 5.12 -4.68 -13.49
C LEU A 116 6.37 -5.46 -13.91
N VAL A 117 7.26 -5.78 -12.95
CA VAL A 117 8.48 -6.54 -13.20
C VAL A 117 8.16 -7.95 -13.71
N LEU A 118 7.23 -8.65 -13.05
CA LEU A 118 6.82 -10.01 -13.44
C LEU A 118 6.21 -10.04 -14.84
N LYS A 119 5.37 -9.06 -15.18
CA LYS A 119 4.76 -8.98 -16.51
C LYS A 119 5.77 -8.64 -17.61
N HIS A 120 6.77 -7.80 -17.32
CA HIS A 120 7.87 -7.55 -18.26
C HIS A 120 8.74 -8.80 -18.47
N ALA A 121 9.05 -9.53 -17.41
CA ALA A 121 9.80 -10.79 -17.52
C ALA A 121 9.02 -11.86 -18.29
N ALA A 122 7.71 -11.97 -18.04
CA ALA A 122 6.83 -12.88 -18.77
C ALA A 122 6.76 -12.52 -20.26
N SER A 123 6.67 -11.23 -20.62
CA SER A 123 6.67 -10.85 -22.03
C SER A 123 7.98 -11.17 -22.73
N LEU A 124 9.13 -10.96 -22.08
CA LEU A 124 10.42 -11.34 -22.64
C LEU A 124 10.53 -12.86 -22.83
N SER A 125 9.93 -13.65 -21.93
CA SER A 125 9.94 -15.12 -22.02
C SER A 125 9.00 -15.66 -23.11
N GLU A 126 7.98 -14.90 -23.50
CA GLU A 126 7.05 -15.26 -24.58
C GLU A 126 7.58 -14.82 -25.96
N VAL A 127 8.46 -13.82 -25.98
CA VAL A 127 9.13 -13.34 -27.20
C VAL A 127 10.38 -14.17 -27.55
N ALA A 128 11.08 -14.71 -26.54
CA ALA A 128 12.27 -15.55 -26.70
C ALA A 128 11.95 -16.96 -27.20
#